data_AF-D9TRH1-F1
#
_entry.id   AF-D9TRH1-F1
#
_cell.length_a   1.000
_cell.length_b   1.000
_cell.length_c   1.000
_cell.angle_alpha   90.00
_cell.angle_beta   90.00
_cell.angle_gamma   90.00
#
_symmetry.space_group_name_H-M   'P 1'
#
loop_
_entity.id
_entity.type
_entity.pdbx_description
1 polymer ?
#
loop_
_entity_poly.entity_id
_entity_poly.type
_entity_poly.pdbx_seq_one_letter_code
_entity_poly.pdbx_strand_id
1 'polypeptide(L)'
;MNIVDIIIVLVIAYFMYSGFIKGFIMTLYGLANIVISWILTVKFYPIVSQYIMRNVKLLDFAMKLAGSLKNVIFNVTSIKSFVDLISIVLTFLFFTLFLKIFAVILNKLSNYPFIRIFNKIGGGLLGMVEGFVFVFFIFSLFKAINNMLPLSYWTYIDKSQFAKLFLNNNDVLKMFLL
;
A
#
# COMPACT_ATOMS: atom_id res chain seq x y z
N MET A 1 27.82 9.89 12.35
CA MET A 1 26.41 9.61 12.02
C MET A 1 25.59 10.81 12.44
N ASN A 2 24.80 11.37 11.54
CA ASN A 2 23.90 12.49 11.83
C ASN A 2 22.62 11.97 12.51
N ILE A 3 21.85 12.85 13.15
CA ILE A 3 20.57 12.49 13.78
C ILE A 3 19.59 11.87 12.78
N VAL A 4 19.62 12.33 11.52
CA VAL A 4 18.81 11.78 10.42
C VAL A 4 19.20 10.34 10.10
N ASP A 5 20.49 9.99 10.15
CA ASP A 5 20.96 8.61 9.93
C ASP A 5 20.41 7.68 11.03
N ILE A 6 20.46 8.14 12.29
CA ILE A 6 19.94 7.38 13.44
C ILE A 6 18.44 7.15 13.30
N ILE A 7 17.69 8.19 12.90
CA ILE A 7 16.24 8.08 12.68
C ILE A 7 15.94 7.04 11.58
N ILE A 8 16.63 7.09 10.45
CA ILE A 8 16.44 6.14 9.34
C ILE A 8 16.68 4.69 9.82
N VAL A 9 17.79 4.47 10.52
CA VAL A 9 18.12 3.13 11.05
C VAL A 9 17.05 2.65 12.04
N LEU A 10 16.55 3.53 12.92
CA LEU A 10 15.46 3.19 13.84
C LEU A 10 14.16 2.85 13.11
N VAL A 11 13.81 3.56 12.04
CA VAL A 11 12.64 3.23 11.21
C VAL A 11 12.81 1.87 10.56
N ILE A 12 13.95 1.60 9.92
CA ILE A 12 14.22 0.30 9.28
C ILE A 12 14.21 -0.83 10.31
N ALA A 13 14.82 -0.62 11.48
CA ALA A 13 14.83 -1.59 12.58
C ALA A 13 13.41 -1.85 13.12
N TYR A 14 12.57 -0.82 13.23
CA TYR A 14 11.17 -0.97 13.62
C TYR A 14 10.40 -1.83 12.62
N PHE A 15 10.56 -1.58 11.31
CA PHE A 15 9.90 -2.37 10.28
C PHE A 15 10.43 -3.81 10.20
N MET A 16 11.74 -4.00 10.37
CA MET A 16 12.35 -5.33 10.47
C MET A 16 11.78 -6.11 11.67
N TYR A 17 11.68 -5.48 12.84
CA TYR A 17 11.10 -6.10 14.03
C TYR A 17 9.60 -6.40 13.85
N SER A 18 8.86 -5.44 13.31
CA SER A 18 7.44 -5.60 12.95
C SER A 18 7.24 -6.79 12.00
N GLY A 19 8.10 -6.90 10.99
CA GLY A 19 8.05 -7.99 10.03
C GLY A 19 8.40 -9.34 10.63
N PHE A 20 9.38 -9.39 11.54
CA PHE A 20 9.75 -10.61 12.26
C PHE A 20 8.61 -11.13 13.15
N ILE A 21 7.84 -10.23 13.78
CA ILE A 21 6.66 -10.59 14.58
C ILE A 21 5.52 -11.07 13.68
N LYS A 22 5.25 -10.36 12.58
CA LYS A 22 4.15 -10.68 11.65
C LYS A 22 4.40 -11.99 10.89
N GLY A 23 5.65 -12.29 10.57
CA GLY A 23 6.05 -13.39 9.71
C GLY A 23 5.98 -13.05 8.21
N PHE A 24 6.74 -13.79 7.41
CA PHE A 24 6.95 -13.62 5.97
C PHE A 24 5.65 -13.56 5.19
N ILE A 25 4.73 -14.48 5.48
CA ILE A 25 3.48 -14.56 4.70
C ILE A 25 2.64 -13.31 4.92
N MET A 26 2.57 -12.81 6.16
CA MET A 26 1.77 -11.64 6.48
C MET A 26 2.43 -10.34 6.02
N THR A 27 3.76 -10.23 6.06
CA THR A 27 4.50 -9.08 5.50
C THR A 27 4.41 -9.04 3.98
N LEU A 28 4.60 -10.18 3.32
CA LEU A 28 4.45 -10.30 1.87
C LEU A 28 3.02 -9.96 1.43
N TYR A 29 2.02 -10.46 2.15
CA TYR A 29 0.63 -10.09 1.94
C TYR A 29 0.43 -8.58 2.08
N GLY A 30 1.02 -7.93 3.10
CA GLY A 30 0.92 -6.48 3.27
C GLY A 30 1.40 -5.69 2.04
N LEU A 31 2.53 -6.08 1.47
CA LEU A 31 3.09 -5.46 0.27
C LEU A 31 2.27 -5.78 -1.00
N ALA A 32 1.92 -7.05 -1.19
CA ALA A 32 1.32 -7.53 -2.43
C ALA A 32 -0.19 -7.30 -2.52
N ASN A 33 -0.91 -7.24 -1.38
CA ASN A 33 -2.36 -7.23 -1.35
C ASN A 33 -2.97 -6.06 -2.13
N ILE A 34 -2.42 -4.85 -1.98
CA ILE A 34 -2.96 -3.66 -2.65
C ILE A 34 -2.83 -3.82 -4.18
N VAL A 35 -1.66 -4.25 -4.65
CA VAL A 35 -1.37 -4.43 -6.08
C VAL A 35 -2.25 -5.53 -6.68
N ILE A 36 -2.29 -6.70 -6.05
CA ILE A 36 -3.07 -7.84 -6.52
C ILE A 36 -4.57 -7.52 -6.49
N SER A 37 -5.07 -6.94 -5.39
CA SER A 37 -6.48 -6.54 -5.27
C SER A 37 -6.86 -5.51 -6.32
N TRP A 38 -5.98 -4.55 -6.63
CA TRP A 38 -6.23 -3.55 -7.67
C TRP A 38 -6.31 -4.20 -9.06
N ILE A 39 -5.36 -5.08 -9.41
CA ILE A 39 -5.36 -5.80 -10.70
C ILE A 39 -6.64 -6.63 -10.85
N LEU A 40 -7.03 -7.38 -9.80
CA LEU A 40 -8.28 -8.13 -9.79
C LEU A 40 -9.48 -7.19 -9.91
N THR A 41 -9.47 -6.06 -9.20
CA THR A 41 -10.55 -5.07 -9.28
C THR A 41 -10.75 -4.58 -10.70
N VAL A 42 -9.69 -4.12 -11.38
CA VAL A 42 -9.78 -3.63 -12.77
C VAL A 42 -10.38 -4.68 -13.70
N LYS A 43 -10.08 -5.97 -13.47
CA LYS A 43 -10.61 -7.07 -14.27
C LYS A 43 -12.08 -7.40 -13.98
N PHE A 44 -12.50 -7.31 -12.73
CA PHE A 44 -13.81 -7.84 -12.28
C PHE A 44 -14.87 -6.76 -12.00
N TYR A 45 -14.48 -5.50 -11.74
CA TYR A 45 -15.45 -4.41 -11.51
C TYR A 45 -16.47 -4.23 -12.64
N PRO A 46 -16.15 -4.46 -13.94
CA PRO A 46 -17.14 -4.28 -15.01
C PRO A 46 -18.27 -5.30 -14.90
N ILE A 47 -17.98 -6.51 -14.42
CA ILE A 47 -18.97 -7.57 -14.20
C ILE A 47 -19.93 -7.15 -13.08
N VAL A 48 -19.38 -6.62 -11.98
CA VAL A 48 -20.18 -6.12 -10.86
C VAL A 48 -21.05 -4.93 -11.29
N SER A 49 -20.50 -4.01 -12.07
CA SER A 49 -21.23 -2.85 -12.60
C SER A 49 -22.41 -3.29 -13.48
N GLN A 50 -22.18 -4.21 -14.42
CA GLN A 50 -23.25 -4.76 -15.25
C GLN A 50 -24.32 -5.46 -14.41
N TYR A 51 -23.93 -6.17 -13.35
CA TYR A 51 -24.89 -6.80 -12.45
C TYR A 51 -25.76 -5.76 -11.73
N ILE A 52 -25.18 -4.67 -11.22
CA ILE A 52 -25.94 -3.58 -10.59
C ILE A 52 -26.89 -2.92 -11.60
N MET A 53 -26.42 -2.65 -12.82
CA MET A 53 -27.23 -2.02 -13.87
C MET A 53 -28.40 -2.89 -14.34
N ARG A 54 -28.26 -4.22 -14.34
CA ARG A 54 -29.34 -5.15 -14.74
C ARG A 54 -30.40 -5.34 -13.65
N ASN A 55 -30.04 -5.13 -12.38
CA ASN A 55 -30.93 -5.34 -11.25
C ASN A 55 -31.62 -4.03 -10.85
N VAL A 56 -32.91 -3.89 -11.17
CA VAL A 56 -33.69 -2.66 -10.93
C VAL A 56 -33.62 -2.18 -9.47
N LYS A 57 -33.65 -3.09 -8.49
CA LYS A 57 -33.53 -2.74 -7.07
C LYS A 57 -32.14 -2.18 -6.70
N LEU A 58 -31.07 -2.76 -7.24
CA LEU A 58 -29.71 -2.29 -6.97
C LEU A 58 -29.43 -0.97 -7.69
N LEU A 59 -29.98 -0.81 -8.90
CA LEU A 59 -29.91 0.44 -9.65
C LEU A 59 -30.63 1.58 -8.93
N ASP A 60 -31.87 1.35 -8.46
CA ASP A 60 -32.63 2.34 -7.68
C ASP A 60 -31.90 2.73 -6.38
N PHE A 61 -31.30 1.76 -5.68
CA PHE A 61 -30.48 2.04 -4.51
C PHE A 61 -29.25 2.90 -4.86
N ALA A 62 -28.53 2.57 -5.93
CA ALA A 62 -27.40 3.37 -6.40
C ALA A 62 -27.84 4.80 -6.80
N MET A 63 -29.00 4.95 -7.45
CA MET A 63 -29.57 6.26 -7.78
C MET A 63 -29.89 7.09 -6.54
N LYS A 64 -30.47 6.47 -5.50
CA LYS A 64 -30.75 7.13 -4.21
C LYS A 64 -29.46 7.60 -3.54
N LEU A 65 -28.44 6.75 -3.48
CA LEU A 65 -27.11 7.13 -2.95
C LEU A 65 -26.48 8.27 -3.75
N ALA A 66 -26.56 8.23 -5.08
CA ALA A 66 -26.06 9.30 -5.95
C ALA A 66 -26.80 10.62 -5.67
N GLY A 67 -28.13 10.57 -5.56
CA GLY A 67 -28.98 11.71 -5.27
C GLY A 67 -28.66 12.37 -3.93
N SER A 68 -28.40 11.57 -2.89
CA SER A 68 -27.99 12.07 -1.57
C SER A 68 -26.62 12.77 -1.58
N LEU A 69 -25.73 12.39 -2.51
CA LEU A 69 -24.36 12.94 -2.62
C LEU A 69 -24.24 14.07 -3.66
N LYS A 70 -25.27 14.29 -4.48
CA LYS A 70 -25.30 15.29 -5.57
C LYS A 70 -24.98 16.71 -5.09
N ASN A 71 -25.38 17.05 -3.87
CA ASN A 71 -25.17 18.38 -3.30
C ASN A 71 -23.77 18.57 -2.66
N VAL A 72 -22.97 17.51 -2.54
CA VAL A 72 -21.70 17.54 -1.80
C VAL A 72 -20.48 17.38 -2.72
N ILE A 73 -20.50 16.48 -3.71
CA ILE A 73 -19.24 16.08 -4.39
C ILE A 73 -19.36 15.81 -5.90
N PHE A 74 -20.54 15.58 -6.50
CA PHE A 74 -20.58 15.02 -7.86
C PHE A 74 -21.51 15.71 -8.88
N ASN A 75 -20.90 16.41 -9.83
CA ASN A 75 -21.43 16.54 -11.20
C ASN A 75 -21.30 15.17 -11.91
N VAL A 76 -22.05 14.15 -11.46
CA VAL A 76 -22.06 12.87 -12.19
C VAL A 76 -22.78 13.11 -13.52
N THR A 77 -22.02 13.19 -14.61
CA THR A 77 -22.55 13.36 -15.97
C THR A 77 -23.32 12.12 -16.46
N SER A 78 -23.22 10.96 -15.78
CA SER A 78 -23.97 9.73 -16.10
C SER A 78 -24.08 8.78 -14.91
N ILE A 79 -25.28 8.26 -14.61
CA ILE A 79 -25.52 7.25 -13.55
C ILE A 79 -24.58 6.04 -13.65
N LYS A 80 -24.21 5.67 -14.88
CA LYS A 80 -23.24 4.59 -15.15
C LYS A 80 -21.89 4.83 -14.48
N SER A 81 -21.34 6.04 -14.55
CA SER A 81 -20.03 6.36 -13.94
C SER A 81 -20.08 6.21 -12.42
N PHE A 82 -21.20 6.58 -11.80
CA PHE A 82 -21.39 6.39 -10.36
C PHE A 82 -21.48 4.91 -9.98
N VAL A 83 -22.20 4.11 -10.78
CA VAL A 83 -22.27 2.66 -10.59
C VAL A 83 -20.90 2.01 -10.79
N ASP A 84 -20.12 2.44 -11.79
CA ASP A 84 -18.76 1.96 -12.02
C ASP A 84 -17.85 2.26 -10.80
N LEU A 85 -17.93 3.46 -10.22
CA LEU A 85 -17.18 3.81 -9.00
C LEU A 85 -17.55 2.94 -7.80
N ILE A 86 -18.84 2.77 -7.52
CA ILE A 86 -19.30 1.88 -6.44
C ILE A 86 -18.81 0.45 -6.69
N SER A 87 -18.87 0.00 -7.94
CA SER A 87 -18.43 -1.35 -8.32
C SER A 87 -16.94 -1.54 -8.07
N ILE A 88 -16.09 -0.54 -8.40
CA ILE A 88 -14.66 -0.57 -8.11
C ILE A 88 -14.45 -0.72 -6.59
N VAL A 89 -15.11 0.10 -5.78
CA VAL A 89 -14.96 0.06 -4.31
C VAL A 89 -15.41 -1.29 -3.74
N LEU A 90 -16.59 -1.77 -4.12
CA LEU A 90 -17.12 -3.06 -3.66
C LEU A 90 -16.21 -4.22 -4.06
N THR A 91 -15.76 -4.23 -5.31
CA THR A 91 -14.89 -5.29 -5.85
C THR A 91 -13.53 -5.29 -5.17
N PHE A 92 -12.94 -4.11 -4.94
CA PHE A 92 -11.67 -3.97 -4.24
C PHE A 92 -11.76 -4.46 -2.79
N LEU A 93 -12.82 -4.08 -2.07
CA LEU A 93 -13.07 -4.55 -0.71
C LEU A 93 -13.24 -6.07 -0.68
N PHE A 94 -14.03 -6.62 -1.60
CA PHE A 94 -14.24 -8.06 -1.71
C PHE A 94 -12.91 -8.82 -1.90
N PHE A 95 -12.10 -8.44 -2.90
CA PHE A 95 -10.82 -9.11 -3.14
C PHE A 95 -9.81 -8.90 -2.01
N THR A 96 -9.77 -7.71 -1.42
CA THR A 96 -8.90 -7.45 -0.26
C THR A 96 -9.25 -8.38 0.90
N LEU A 97 -10.55 -8.55 1.21
CA LEU A 97 -10.99 -9.46 2.26
C LEU A 97 -10.73 -10.92 1.90
N PHE A 98 -11.00 -11.30 0.64
CA PHE A 98 -10.75 -12.64 0.14
C PHE A 98 -9.28 -13.01 0.27
N LEU A 99 -8.35 -12.21 -0.27
CA LEU A 99 -6.92 -12.46 -0.19
C LEU A 99 -6.42 -12.49 1.26
N LYS A 100 -6.98 -11.66 2.14
CA LYS A 100 -6.67 -11.69 3.59
C LYS A 100 -6.95 -13.06 4.19
N ILE A 101 -8.07 -13.69 3.83
CA ILE A 101 -8.43 -15.01 4.35
C ILE A 101 -7.39 -16.05 3.94
N PHE A 102 -6.97 -16.07 2.66
CA PHE A 102 -5.89 -16.96 2.20
C PHE A 102 -4.58 -16.70 2.93
N ALA A 103 -4.19 -15.44 3.08
CA ALA A 103 -2.96 -15.07 3.77
C ALA A 103 -2.96 -15.54 5.23
N VAL A 104 -4.09 -15.40 5.93
CA VAL A 104 -4.24 -15.89 7.31
C VAL A 104 -4.12 -17.41 7.40
N ILE A 105 -4.74 -18.14 6.46
CA ILE A 105 -4.65 -19.62 6.41
C ILE A 105 -3.21 -20.04 6.16
N LEU A 106 -2.55 -19.47 5.15
CA LEU A 106 -1.16 -19.75 4.83
C LEU A 106 -0.23 -19.42 6.01
N ASN A 107 -0.46 -18.29 6.68
CA ASN A 107 0.31 -17.91 7.86
C ASN A 107 0.15 -18.93 9.00
N LYS A 108 -1.07 -19.44 9.22
CA LYS A 108 -1.32 -20.49 10.22
C LYS A 108 -0.53 -21.77 9.91
N LEU A 109 -0.49 -22.18 8.64
CA LEU A 109 0.31 -23.34 8.18
C LEU A 109 1.81 -23.11 8.39
N SER A 110 2.29 -21.90 8.12
CA SER A 110 3.71 -21.55 8.26
C SER A 110 4.21 -21.45 9.71
N ASN A 111 3.31 -21.47 10.69
CA ASN A 111 3.68 -21.43 12.11
C ASN A 111 4.05 -22.81 12.69
N TYR A 112 4.16 -23.85 11.86
CA TYR A 112 4.67 -25.15 12.26
C TYR A 112 6.17 -25.08 12.67
N PRO A 113 6.66 -25.86 13.66
CA PRO A 113 7.97 -25.66 14.30
C PRO A 113 9.17 -25.36 13.39
N PHE A 114 9.35 -26.14 12.31
CA PHE A 114 10.45 -25.93 11.37
C PHE A 114 10.23 -24.75 10.43
N ILE A 115 8.99 -24.57 9.95
CA ILE A 115 8.62 -23.52 8.97
C ILE A 115 8.54 -22.15 9.67
N ARG A 116 8.26 -22.12 10.96
CA ARG A 116 8.10 -20.90 11.77
C ARG A 116 9.38 -20.06 11.80
N ILE A 117 10.55 -20.69 11.83
CA ILE A 117 11.84 -19.98 11.84
C ILE A 117 12.02 -19.25 10.51
N PHE A 118 11.82 -19.94 9.38
CA PHE A 118 11.85 -19.33 8.05
C PHE A 118 10.79 -18.24 7.89
N ASN A 119 9.57 -18.47 8.39
CA ASN A 119 8.50 -17.48 8.38
C ASN A 119 8.91 -16.21 9.13
N LYS A 120 9.50 -16.33 10.33
CA LYS A 120 9.92 -15.14 11.09
C LYS A 120 11.12 -14.43 10.46
N ILE A 121 12.16 -15.16 10.06
CA ILE A 121 13.36 -14.56 9.45
C ILE A 121 13.01 -13.89 8.13
N GLY A 122 12.29 -14.59 7.26
CA GLY A 122 11.79 -14.01 6.01
C GLY A 122 10.89 -12.79 6.27
N GLY A 123 10.07 -12.84 7.32
CA GLY A 123 9.29 -11.70 7.80
C GLY A 123 10.15 -10.49 8.15
N GLY A 124 11.25 -10.72 8.88
CA GLY A 124 12.21 -9.67 9.22
C GLY A 124 12.90 -9.07 7.99
N LEU A 125 13.35 -9.91 7.06
CA LEU A 125 13.97 -9.46 5.80
C LEU A 125 13.00 -8.67 4.93
N LEU A 126 11.77 -9.16 4.75
CA LEU A 126 10.73 -8.41 4.04
C LEU A 126 10.34 -7.13 4.78
N GLY A 127 10.28 -7.15 6.11
CA GLY A 127 10.05 -5.97 6.93
C GLY A 127 11.15 -4.93 6.72
N MET A 128 12.41 -5.34 6.64
CA MET A 128 13.51 -4.44 6.29
C MET A 128 13.26 -3.78 4.93
N VAL A 129 12.90 -4.56 3.90
CA VAL A 129 12.53 -4.02 2.57
C VAL A 129 11.34 -3.05 2.65
N GLU A 130 10.29 -3.39 3.41
CA GLU A 130 9.14 -2.51 3.66
C GLU A 130 9.58 -1.17 4.29
N GLY A 131 10.49 -1.22 5.27
CA GLY A 131 11.09 -0.04 5.89
C GLY A 131 11.90 0.80 4.90
N PHE A 132 12.69 0.18 4.02
CA PHE A 132 13.42 0.87 2.95
C PHE A 132 12.47 1.59 1.98
N VAL A 133 11.41 0.89 1.53
CA VAL A 133 10.39 1.46 0.64
C VAL A 133 9.66 2.64 1.32
N PHE A 134 9.34 2.49 2.60
CA PHE A 134 8.68 3.54 3.38
C PHE A 134 9.56 4.79 3.53
N VAL A 135 10.83 4.63 3.89
CA VAL A 135 11.79 5.72 3.99
C VAL A 135 11.98 6.40 2.62
N PHE A 136 12.10 5.63 1.54
CA PHE A 136 12.17 6.15 0.18
C PHE A 136 10.96 7.01 -0.19
N PHE A 137 9.75 6.55 0.16
CA PHE A 137 8.52 7.31 -0.06
C PHE A 137 8.50 8.64 0.71
N ILE A 138 8.92 8.65 1.99
CA ILE A 138 9.03 9.88 2.79
C ILE A 138 10.02 10.87 2.16
N PHE A 139 11.22 10.43 1.79
CA PHE A 139 12.19 11.33 1.16
C PHE A 139 11.75 11.82 -0.22
N SER A 140 11.03 10.99 -0.98
CA SER A 140 10.40 11.40 -2.23
C SER A 140 9.37 12.51 -2.00
N LEU A 141 8.55 12.40 -0.94
CA LEU A 141 7.63 13.47 -0.55
C LEU A 141 8.39 14.74 -0.13
N PHE A 142 9.44 14.64 0.68
CA PHE A 142 10.26 15.80 1.07
C PHE A 142 10.85 16.54 -0.14
N LYS A 143 11.32 15.80 -1.15
CA LYS A 143 11.79 16.37 -2.42
C LYS A 143 10.67 17.06 -3.19
N ALA A 144 9.47 16.48 -3.23
CA ALA A 144 8.31 17.07 -3.90
C ALA A 144 7.87 18.41 -3.27
N ILE A 145 8.02 18.54 -1.94
CA ILE A 145 7.69 19.76 -1.19
C ILE A 145 8.92 20.62 -0.87
N ASN A 146 10.04 20.45 -1.59
CA ASN A 146 11.31 21.12 -1.29
C ASN A 146 11.19 22.63 -1.07
N ASN A 147 10.42 23.29 -1.95
CA ASN A 147 10.21 24.74 -1.91
C ASN A 147 9.39 25.23 -0.70
N MET A 148 8.82 24.32 0.09
CA MET A 148 8.01 24.62 1.28
C MET A 148 8.78 24.41 2.59
N LEU A 149 9.96 23.77 2.55
CA LEU A 149 10.76 23.47 3.73
C LEU A 149 11.87 24.51 3.93
N PRO A 150 12.07 25.06 5.15
CA PRO A 150 13.19 25.94 5.44
C PRO A 150 14.55 25.30 5.17
N LEU A 151 15.51 26.10 4.67
CA LEU A 151 16.88 25.68 4.35
C LEU A 151 17.61 24.97 5.50
N SER A 152 17.28 25.33 6.74
CA SER A 152 17.87 24.71 7.94
C SER A 152 17.64 23.20 8.01
N TYR A 153 16.50 22.69 7.55
CA TYR A 153 16.19 21.26 7.54
C TYR A 153 17.00 20.51 6.48
N TRP A 154 17.20 21.12 5.30
CA TRP A 154 18.00 20.55 4.22
C TRP A 154 19.47 20.36 4.63
N THR A 155 20.04 21.26 5.43
CA THR A 155 21.40 21.08 5.95
C THR A 155 21.61 19.82 6.80
N TYR A 156 20.58 19.35 7.51
CA TYR A 156 20.68 18.08 8.25
C TYR A 156 20.50 16.88 7.32
N ILE A 157 19.62 16.98 6.32
CA ILE A 157 19.35 15.93 5.34
C ILE A 157 20.59 15.73 4.44
N ASP A 158 21.19 16.80 3.93
CA ASP A 158 22.35 16.76 3.03
C ASP A 158 23.65 16.32 3.72
N LYS A 159 23.70 16.37 5.06
CA LYS A 159 24.83 15.82 5.82
C LYS A 159 24.69 14.33 6.11
N SER A 160 23.49 13.76 5.96
CA SER A 160 23.23 12.34 6.21
C SER A 160 23.74 11.47 5.07
N GLN A 161 24.43 10.38 5.41
CA GLN A 161 24.91 9.42 4.41
C GLN A 161 23.75 8.59 3.86
N PHE A 162 22.82 8.17 4.72
CA PHE A 162 21.68 7.37 4.28
C PHE A 162 20.66 8.20 3.50
N ALA A 163 20.38 9.44 3.90
CA ALA A 163 19.42 10.29 3.18
C ALA A 163 19.85 10.55 1.72
N LYS A 164 21.16 10.70 1.48
CA LYS A 164 21.71 10.84 0.12
C LYS A 164 21.39 9.66 -0.78
N LEU A 165 21.43 8.43 -0.25
CA LEU A 165 21.06 7.23 -1.01
C LEU A 165 19.62 7.32 -1.51
N PHE A 166 18.68 7.78 -0.67
CA PHE A 166 17.27 7.88 -1.04
C PHE A 166 16.94 9.09 -1.95
N LEU A 167 17.68 10.19 -1.82
CA LEU A 167 17.43 11.42 -2.59
C LEU A 167 18.05 11.39 -3.99
N ASN A 168 19.15 10.65 -4.16
CA ASN A 168 19.82 10.48 -5.44
C ASN A 168 19.21 9.30 -6.20
N ASN A 169 18.17 9.58 -7.00
CA ASN A 169 17.33 8.60 -7.70
C ASN A 169 18.11 7.50 -8.45
N ASN A 170 19.34 7.76 -8.89
CA ASN A 170 20.11 6.83 -9.73
C ASN A 170 20.74 5.67 -8.97
N ASP A 171 20.98 5.76 -7.66
CA ASP A 171 21.72 4.72 -6.93
C ASP A 171 20.79 3.63 -6.39
N VAL A 172 19.59 4.00 -5.92
CA VAL A 172 18.58 3.04 -5.42
C VAL A 172 17.96 2.23 -6.56
N LEU A 173 17.63 2.87 -7.69
CA LEU A 173 17.08 2.16 -8.86
C LEU A 173 18.06 1.12 -9.42
N LYS A 174 19.37 1.40 -9.39
CA LYS A 174 20.41 0.45 -9.81
C LYS A 174 20.52 -0.76 -8.88
N MET A 175 20.20 -0.61 -7.60
CA MET A 175 20.24 -1.71 -6.62
C MET A 175 19.06 -2.68 -6.78
N PHE A 176 17.92 -2.22 -7.30
CA PHE A 176 16.72 -3.04 -7.56
C PHE A 176 16.66 -3.64 -8.98
N LEU A 177 17.46 -3.12 -9.92
CA LEU A 177 17.47 -3.52 -11.34
C LEU A 177 18.74 -4.32 -11.73
N LEU A 178 19.45 -4.88 -10.75
CA LEU A 178 20.62 -5.74 -10.96
C LEU A 178 20.20 -7.18 -11.31
#